data_AF-A0A2M8S9Z1-F1
#
_entry.id   AF-A0A2M8S9Z1-F1
#
_cell.length_a   1.000
_cell.length_b   1.000
_cell.length_c   1.000
_cell.angle_alpha   90.00
_cell.angle_beta   90.00
_cell.angle_gamma   90.00
#
_symmetry.space_group_name_H-M   'P 1'
#
loop_
_entity.id
_entity.type
_entity.pdbx_description
1 polymer ?
#
loop_
_entity_poly.entity_id
_entity_poly.type
_entity_poly.pdbx_seq_one_letter_code
_entity_poly.pdbx_strand_id
1 'polypeptide(L)'
;MTEDIAPLIHQLLKEIGPGRMSSTAYDTAWIARLGEMDWELSSRALNWIWENQLPDGSWGARESFYYHDRFISTLAAMIALTYLNKRQQDRKQIERGLLALEKIVAGAPRGLQADPNGASIGFEMIAPTLVAEAEKLGIIKRHGTRVLDQLSHQRAVKLALIRDKMISREETAAFSAEMAGHDGYQMLDVDNLQGSNGSIGHSPSA
;
A
#
# COMPACT_ATOMS: atom_id res chain seq x y z
N MET A 1 -34.19 -25.13 -9.87
CA MET A 1 -34.09 -25.43 -8.43
C MET A 1 -33.18 -24.38 -7.82
N THR A 2 -33.74 -23.38 -7.15
CA THR A 2 -32.97 -22.43 -6.33
C THR A 2 -32.69 -23.11 -5.00
N GLU A 3 -31.41 -23.31 -4.67
CA GLU A 3 -31.02 -23.80 -3.34
C GLU A 3 -31.47 -22.81 -2.27
N ASP A 4 -32.00 -23.33 -1.17
CA ASP A 4 -32.33 -22.53 0.01
C ASP A 4 -31.02 -22.09 0.67
N ILE A 5 -30.73 -20.79 0.61
CA ILE A 5 -29.52 -20.18 1.16
C ILE A 5 -29.61 -19.89 2.66
N ALA A 6 -30.78 -20.08 3.28
CA ALA A 6 -30.98 -19.77 4.70
C ALA A 6 -30.01 -20.51 5.64
N PRO A 7 -29.69 -21.82 5.45
CA PRO A 7 -28.72 -22.51 6.30
C PRO A 7 -27.32 -21.89 6.23
N LEU A 8 -26.87 -21.47 5.05
CA LEU A 8 -25.58 -20.81 4.85
C LEU A 8 -25.52 -19.46 5.57
N ILE A 9 -26.58 -18.65 5.49
CA ILE A 9 -26.65 -17.37 6.20
C ILE A 9 -26.55 -17.59 7.71
N HIS A 10 -27.29 -18.56 8.27
CA HIS A 10 -27.23 -18.86 9.69
C HIS A 10 -25.85 -19.36 10.14
N GLN A 11 -25.15 -20.12 9.30
CA GLN A 11 -23.78 -20.51 9.57
C GLN A 11 -22.84 -19.30 9.58
N LEU A 12 -22.90 -18.46 8.55
CA LEU A 12 -22.05 -17.26 8.46
C LEU A 12 -22.27 -16.33 9.64
N LEU A 13 -23.52 -16.13 10.09
CA LEU A 13 -23.84 -15.32 11.27
C LEU A 13 -23.22 -15.89 12.56
N LYS A 14 -23.14 -17.22 12.70
CA LYS A 14 -22.50 -17.88 13.84
C LYS A 14 -20.97 -17.77 13.80
N GLU A 15 -20.39 -17.65 12.62
CA GLU A 15 -18.95 -17.51 12.39
C GLU A 15 -18.47 -16.04 12.41
N ILE A 16 -19.36 -15.06 12.65
CA ILE A 16 -18.97 -13.65 12.75
C ILE A 16 -18.00 -13.47 13.93
N GLY A 17 -16.75 -13.18 13.60
CA GLY A 17 -15.71 -12.74 14.53
C GLY A 17 -15.45 -11.23 14.43
N PRO A 18 -14.25 -10.74 14.77
CA PRO A 18 -13.91 -9.31 14.72
C PRO A 18 -13.96 -8.71 13.30
N GLY A 19 -14.00 -9.56 12.28
CA GLY A 19 -14.14 -9.17 10.88
C GLY A 19 -13.63 -10.28 9.96
N ARG A 20 -14.11 -10.30 8.72
CA ARG A 20 -13.58 -11.17 7.66
C ARG A 20 -13.20 -10.28 6.48
N MET A 21 -11.91 -9.99 6.37
CA MET A 21 -11.35 -9.16 5.30
C MET A 21 -10.27 -9.96 4.57
N SER A 22 -10.15 -9.76 3.26
CA SER A 22 -9.06 -10.32 2.48
C SER A 22 -7.75 -9.61 2.83
N SER A 23 -6.65 -10.34 2.85
CA SER A 23 -5.31 -9.74 2.90
C SER A 23 -5.09 -8.81 1.70
N THR A 24 -4.58 -7.62 1.98
CA THR A 24 -4.18 -6.62 0.99
C THR A 24 -2.67 -6.67 0.80
N ALA A 25 -2.21 -6.64 -0.45
CA ALA A 25 -0.77 -6.67 -0.73
C ALA A 25 -0.06 -5.41 -0.23
N TYR A 26 -0.72 -4.26 -0.31
CA TYR A 26 -0.23 -3.00 0.23
C TYR A 26 0.09 -3.06 1.73
N ASP A 27 -0.88 -3.40 2.58
CA ASP A 27 -0.66 -3.45 4.03
C ASP A 27 0.31 -4.57 4.42
N THR A 28 0.20 -5.74 3.78
CA THR A 28 1.11 -6.86 4.04
C THR A 28 2.56 -6.49 3.70
N ALA A 29 2.79 -5.67 2.68
CA ALA A 29 4.13 -5.20 2.34
C ALA A 29 4.71 -4.25 3.41
N TRP A 30 3.89 -3.42 4.06
CA TRP A 30 4.33 -2.62 5.21
C TRP A 30 4.71 -3.50 6.41
N ILE A 31 3.90 -4.51 6.72
CA ILE A 31 4.23 -5.48 7.78
C ILE A 31 5.52 -6.24 7.47
N ALA A 32 5.75 -6.61 6.20
CA ALA A 32 6.99 -7.27 5.78
C ALA A 32 8.24 -6.42 6.05
N ARG A 33 8.11 -5.09 6.13
CA ARG A 33 9.22 -4.16 6.39
C ARG A 33 9.59 -4.00 7.87
N LEU A 34 8.86 -4.62 8.80
CA LEU A 34 9.20 -4.59 10.24
C LEU A 34 10.61 -5.13 10.53
N GLY A 35 11.11 -6.05 9.70
CA GLY A 35 12.48 -6.56 9.78
C GLY A 35 12.80 -7.16 11.15
N GLU A 36 13.88 -6.70 11.78
CA GLU A 36 14.31 -7.22 13.09
C GLU A 36 13.41 -6.80 14.25
N MET A 37 12.55 -5.78 14.08
CA MET A 37 11.61 -5.38 15.13
C MET A 37 10.59 -6.49 15.41
N ASP A 38 10.18 -7.22 14.37
CA ASP A 38 9.36 -8.43 14.48
C ASP A 38 9.69 -9.36 13.31
N TRP A 39 10.76 -10.16 13.48
CA TRP A 39 11.26 -11.04 12.43
C TRP A 39 10.25 -12.12 12.02
N GLU A 40 9.48 -12.64 12.98
CA GLU A 40 8.51 -13.70 12.70
C GLU A 40 7.38 -13.18 11.82
N LEU A 41 6.78 -12.06 12.21
CA LEU A 41 5.68 -11.45 11.46
C LEU A 41 6.17 -10.92 10.11
N SER A 42 7.33 -10.25 10.08
CA SER A 42 7.97 -9.75 8.87
C SER A 42 8.23 -10.88 7.87
N SER A 43 8.78 -12.02 8.33
CA SER A 43 9.07 -13.17 7.46
C SER A 43 7.80 -13.80 6.90
N ARG A 44 6.73 -13.91 7.70
CA ARG A 44 5.43 -14.43 7.25
C ARG A 44 4.80 -13.52 6.21
N ALA A 45 4.82 -12.22 6.44
CA ALA A 45 4.30 -11.23 5.50
C ALA A 45 5.10 -11.24 4.19
N LEU A 46 6.44 -11.33 4.25
CA LEU A 46 7.28 -11.43 3.05
C LEU A 46 7.00 -12.70 2.24
N ASN A 47 6.80 -13.84 2.90
CA ASN A 47 6.43 -15.07 2.22
C ASN A 47 5.07 -14.93 1.51
N TRP A 48 4.09 -14.31 2.18
CA TRP A 48 2.80 -14.02 1.55
C TRP A 48 2.96 -13.13 0.30
N ILE A 49 3.77 -12.06 0.38
CA ILE A 49 4.07 -11.20 -0.78
C ILE A 49 4.67 -12.03 -1.92
N TRP A 50 5.63 -12.91 -1.60
CA TRP A 50 6.27 -13.79 -2.58
C TRP A 50 5.25 -14.72 -3.27
N GLU A 51 4.33 -15.33 -2.51
CA GLU A 51 3.32 -16.27 -3.03
C GLU A 51 2.18 -15.59 -3.82
N ASN A 52 1.99 -14.28 -3.65
CA ASN A 52 0.83 -13.55 -4.19
C ASN A 52 1.16 -12.57 -5.33
N GLN A 53 2.33 -12.68 -5.96
CA GLN A 53 2.57 -11.97 -7.22
C GLN A 53 1.64 -12.50 -8.32
N LEU A 54 0.99 -11.58 -9.05
CA LEU A 54 0.02 -11.93 -10.09
C LEU A 54 0.70 -12.39 -11.38
N PRO A 55 -0.05 -13.05 -12.29
CA PRO A 55 0.50 -13.52 -13.57
C PRO A 55 1.14 -12.39 -14.41
N ASP A 56 0.57 -11.19 -14.37
CA ASP A 56 1.07 -10.00 -15.09
C ASP A 56 2.33 -9.37 -14.46
N GLY A 57 2.73 -9.84 -13.27
CA GLY A 57 3.87 -9.35 -12.50
C GLY A 57 3.52 -8.34 -11.40
N SER A 58 2.30 -7.83 -11.37
CA SER A 58 1.85 -6.85 -10.36
C SER A 58 1.44 -7.52 -9.03
N TRP A 59 1.16 -6.69 -8.03
CA TRP A 59 0.44 -7.06 -6.82
C TRP A 59 -0.84 -6.21 -6.68
N GLY A 60 -1.82 -6.72 -5.95
CA GLY A 60 -3.10 -6.07 -5.67
C GLY A 60 -4.26 -7.07 -5.62
N ALA A 61 -5.50 -6.60 -5.77
CA ALA A 61 -6.69 -7.44 -5.77
C ALA A 61 -6.65 -8.50 -6.89
N ARG A 62 -6.92 -9.78 -6.58
CA ARG A 62 -6.82 -10.87 -7.57
C ARG A 62 -7.91 -10.79 -8.64
N GLU A 63 -9.15 -10.56 -8.21
CA GLU A 63 -10.35 -10.65 -9.04
C GLU A 63 -10.71 -9.32 -9.74
N SER A 64 -10.00 -8.24 -9.46
CA SER A 64 -10.32 -6.91 -9.98
C SER A 64 -9.06 -6.15 -10.34
N PHE A 65 -9.05 -5.54 -11.52
CA PHE A 65 -7.96 -4.69 -11.96
C PHE A 65 -8.31 -3.23 -11.69
N TYR A 66 -7.61 -2.64 -10.72
CA TYR A 66 -7.73 -1.21 -10.43
C TYR A 66 -6.36 -0.55 -10.47
N TYR A 67 -6.21 0.50 -11.29
CA TYR A 67 -4.89 1.09 -11.57
C TYR A 67 -4.19 1.61 -10.31
N HIS A 68 -4.91 2.27 -9.41
CA HIS A 68 -4.32 2.82 -8.18
C HIS A 68 -3.86 1.71 -7.22
N ASP A 69 -4.70 0.68 -7.01
CA ASP A 69 -4.34 -0.49 -6.19
C ASP A 69 -3.12 -1.21 -6.77
N ARG A 70 -3.17 -1.52 -8.08
CA ARG A 70 -2.05 -2.15 -8.79
C ARG A 70 -0.77 -1.37 -8.64
N PHE A 71 -0.84 -0.05 -8.74
CA PHE A 71 0.32 0.82 -8.63
C PHE A 71 0.93 0.80 -7.22
N ILE A 72 0.15 1.10 -6.16
CA ILE A 72 0.68 1.16 -4.79
C ILE A 72 1.07 -0.21 -4.25
N SER A 73 0.26 -1.24 -4.52
CA SER A 73 0.53 -2.60 -4.05
C SER A 73 1.80 -3.16 -4.70
N THR A 74 2.02 -2.90 -5.99
CA THR A 74 3.24 -3.34 -6.68
C THR A 74 4.47 -2.61 -6.17
N LEU A 75 4.40 -1.28 -5.98
CA LEU A 75 5.52 -0.51 -5.40
C LEU A 75 5.86 -0.98 -4.00
N ALA A 76 4.87 -1.08 -3.11
CA ALA A 76 5.07 -1.50 -1.73
C ALA A 76 5.68 -2.91 -1.66
N ALA A 77 5.17 -3.86 -2.46
CA ALA A 77 5.71 -5.21 -2.53
C ALA A 77 7.17 -5.26 -3.01
N MET A 78 7.52 -4.52 -4.07
CA MET A 78 8.90 -4.45 -4.55
C MET A 78 9.85 -3.83 -3.52
N ILE A 79 9.41 -2.80 -2.81
CA ILE A 79 10.16 -2.18 -1.71
C ILE A 79 10.40 -3.23 -0.61
N ALA A 80 9.35 -3.92 -0.15
CA ALA A 80 9.45 -4.95 0.87
C ALA A 80 10.43 -6.10 0.49
N LEU A 81 10.35 -6.59 -0.75
CA LEU A 81 11.27 -7.60 -1.29
C LEU A 81 12.72 -7.10 -1.31
N THR A 82 12.93 -5.79 -1.46
CA THR A 82 14.27 -5.18 -1.49
C THR A 82 14.87 -4.99 -0.10
N TYR A 83 14.07 -4.69 0.93
CA TYR A 83 14.58 -4.51 2.30
C TYR A 83 15.17 -5.78 2.90
N LEU A 84 14.57 -6.92 2.58
CA LEU A 84 14.99 -8.20 3.14
C LEU A 84 15.97 -8.96 2.25
N ASN A 85 16.21 -8.52 1.00
CA ASN A 85 17.15 -8.99 -0.05
C ASN A 85 17.99 -10.26 0.28
N LYS A 86 17.33 -11.36 0.64
CA LYS A 86 17.96 -12.60 1.12
C LYS A 86 17.87 -13.69 0.07
N ARG A 87 16.99 -13.58 -0.94
CA ARG A 87 16.73 -14.65 -1.91
C ARG A 87 16.96 -14.18 -3.33
N GLN A 88 17.67 -14.98 -4.13
CA GLN A 88 17.83 -14.74 -5.56
C GLN A 88 16.48 -14.66 -6.31
N GLN A 89 15.45 -15.33 -5.79
CA GLN A 89 14.09 -15.28 -6.35
C GLN A 89 13.42 -13.90 -6.17
N ASP A 90 13.78 -13.15 -5.13
CA ASP A 90 13.22 -11.80 -4.88
C ASP A 90 13.54 -10.88 -6.06
N ARG A 91 14.75 -10.97 -6.59
CA ARG A 91 15.18 -10.19 -7.77
C ARG A 91 14.29 -10.43 -8.99
N LYS A 92 13.95 -11.69 -9.29
CA LYS A 92 13.08 -12.01 -10.44
C LYS A 92 11.67 -11.46 -10.26
N GLN A 93 11.15 -11.48 -9.03
CA GLN A 93 9.83 -10.90 -8.75
C GLN A 93 9.85 -9.39 -8.85
N ILE A 94 10.90 -8.73 -8.36
CA ILE A 94 11.10 -7.28 -8.51
C ILE A 94 11.17 -6.91 -10.00
N GLU A 95 11.95 -7.64 -10.81
CA GLU A 95 12.03 -7.41 -12.27
C GLU A 95 10.67 -7.54 -12.97
N ARG A 96 9.87 -8.55 -12.61
CA ARG A 96 8.49 -8.69 -13.12
C ARG A 96 7.56 -7.57 -12.65
N GLY A 97 7.70 -7.16 -11.38
CA GLY A 97 6.96 -6.04 -10.81
C GLY A 97 7.27 -4.73 -11.52
N LEU A 98 8.53 -4.49 -11.84
CA LEU A 98 8.96 -3.31 -12.59
C LEU A 98 8.32 -3.26 -13.97
N LEU A 99 8.36 -4.37 -14.72
CA LEU A 99 7.71 -4.47 -16.03
C LEU A 99 6.18 -4.26 -15.95
N ALA A 100 5.54 -4.73 -14.88
CA ALA A 100 4.12 -4.49 -14.66
C ALA A 100 3.85 -3.01 -14.35
N LEU A 101 4.67 -2.38 -13.51
CA LEU A 101 4.58 -0.97 -13.14
C LEU A 101 4.74 -0.06 -14.37
N GLU A 102 5.71 -0.36 -15.24
CA GLU A 102 5.91 0.37 -16.50
C GLU A 102 4.65 0.33 -17.39
N LYS A 103 3.98 -0.83 -17.49
CA LYS A 103 2.72 -0.95 -18.24
C LYS A 103 1.59 -0.17 -17.59
N ILE A 104 1.48 -0.21 -16.27
CA ILE A 104 0.46 0.54 -15.50
C ILE A 104 0.61 2.05 -15.76
N VAL A 105 1.84 2.56 -15.67
CA VAL A 105 2.14 3.98 -15.90
C VAL A 105 2.00 4.37 -17.38
N ALA A 106 2.42 3.52 -18.32
CA ALA A 106 2.21 3.78 -19.75
C ALA A 106 0.71 3.83 -20.12
N GLY A 107 -0.13 3.07 -19.41
CA GLY A 107 -1.59 3.11 -19.52
C GLY A 107 -2.26 4.31 -18.84
N ALA A 108 -1.50 5.21 -18.18
CA ALA A 108 -2.04 6.27 -17.33
C ALA A 108 -3.09 7.20 -17.96
N PRO A 109 -3.05 7.57 -19.25
CA PRO A 109 -4.12 8.36 -19.88
C PRO A 109 -5.49 7.69 -19.85
N ARG A 110 -5.55 6.36 -19.62
CA ARG A 110 -6.77 5.56 -19.47
C ARG A 110 -6.94 4.97 -18.05
N GLY A 111 -5.98 5.22 -17.16
CA GLY A 111 -5.88 4.59 -15.85
C GLY A 111 -5.78 5.61 -14.73
N LEU A 112 -4.56 5.83 -14.21
CA LEU A 112 -4.28 6.72 -13.07
C LEU A 112 -4.83 8.16 -13.22
N GLN A 113 -4.94 8.68 -14.45
CA GLN A 113 -5.51 10.02 -14.67
C GLN A 113 -6.97 10.01 -15.11
N ALA A 114 -7.48 8.87 -15.58
CA ALA A 114 -8.82 8.77 -16.18
C ALA A 114 -9.93 8.56 -15.15
N ASP A 115 -9.61 7.96 -14.00
CA ASP A 115 -10.55 7.74 -12.90
C ASP A 115 -10.01 8.31 -11.58
N PRO A 116 -10.04 9.64 -11.41
CA PRO A 116 -9.64 10.27 -10.15
C PRO A 116 -10.56 9.90 -8.97
N ASN A 117 -11.77 9.37 -9.23
CA ASN A 117 -12.76 9.06 -8.18
C ASN A 117 -12.59 7.67 -7.57
N GLY A 118 -11.96 6.73 -8.27
CA GLY A 118 -11.67 5.42 -7.67
C GLY A 118 -10.31 5.37 -6.93
N ALA A 119 -9.54 6.47 -6.90
CA ALA A 119 -8.28 6.51 -6.18
C ALA A 119 -8.45 6.05 -4.73
N SER A 120 -7.53 5.20 -4.25
CA SER A 120 -7.57 4.74 -2.86
C SER A 120 -7.36 5.92 -1.90
N ILE A 121 -7.85 5.77 -0.67
CA ILE A 121 -7.67 6.78 0.39
C ILE A 121 -6.19 7.14 0.50
N GLY A 122 -5.88 8.43 0.50
CA GLY A 122 -4.50 8.93 0.63
C GLY A 122 -3.59 8.68 -0.57
N PHE A 123 -4.09 8.14 -1.69
CA PHE A 123 -3.24 7.75 -2.84
C PHE A 123 -2.27 8.85 -3.29
N GLU A 124 -2.77 10.08 -3.41
CA GLU A 124 -1.97 11.21 -3.90
C GLU A 124 -0.90 11.69 -2.90
N MET A 125 -0.98 11.25 -1.65
CA MET A 125 0.04 11.45 -0.62
C MET A 125 0.98 10.25 -0.49
N ILE A 126 0.45 9.02 -0.60
CA ILE A 126 1.18 7.75 -0.44
C ILE A 126 2.00 7.38 -1.67
N ALA A 127 1.42 7.49 -2.87
CA ALA A 127 2.09 7.07 -4.10
C ALA A 127 3.44 7.80 -4.31
N PRO A 128 3.55 9.13 -4.09
CA PRO A 128 4.83 9.81 -4.18
C PRO A 128 5.87 9.36 -3.15
N THR A 129 5.47 8.98 -1.92
CA THR A 129 6.42 8.52 -0.90
C THR A 129 7.02 7.18 -1.29
N LEU A 130 6.20 6.24 -1.78
CA LEU A 130 6.66 4.95 -2.29
C LEU A 130 7.55 5.10 -3.53
N VAL A 131 7.21 6.01 -4.45
CA VAL A 131 8.03 6.28 -5.64
C VAL A 131 9.41 6.81 -5.22
N ALA A 132 9.45 7.82 -4.35
CA ALA A 132 10.69 8.38 -3.85
C ALA A 132 11.55 7.33 -3.13
N GLU A 133 10.93 6.44 -2.36
CA GLU A 133 11.62 5.34 -1.70
C GLU A 133 12.15 4.30 -2.70
N ALA A 134 11.34 3.89 -3.68
CA ALA A 134 11.77 2.95 -4.73
C ALA A 134 12.91 3.51 -5.59
N GLU A 135 12.92 4.83 -5.85
CA GLU A 135 14.05 5.52 -6.51
C GLU A 135 15.31 5.48 -5.63
N LYS A 136 15.19 5.77 -4.33
CA LYS A 136 16.30 5.74 -3.38
C LYS A 136 16.92 4.35 -3.25
N LEU A 137 16.09 3.31 -3.33
CA LEU A 137 16.53 1.91 -3.33
C LEU A 137 17.07 1.44 -4.70
N GLY A 138 17.01 2.27 -5.74
CA GLY A 138 17.47 1.93 -7.08
C GLY A 138 16.60 0.89 -7.81
N ILE A 139 15.37 0.67 -7.34
CA ILE A 139 14.41 -0.27 -7.96
C ILE A 139 13.90 0.33 -9.28
N ILE A 140 13.54 1.62 -9.25
CA ILE A 140 13.06 2.37 -10.41
C ILE A 140 14.05 3.49 -10.74
N LYS A 141 14.16 3.83 -12.02
CA LYS A 141 14.99 4.96 -12.46
C LYS A 141 14.24 6.26 -12.23
N ARG A 142 15.00 7.30 -11.89
CA ARG A 142 14.52 8.69 -11.80
C ARG A 142 14.26 9.25 -13.20
N HIS A 143 13.20 8.77 -13.82
CA HIS A 143 12.63 9.31 -15.05
C HIS A 143 11.15 9.51 -14.79
N GLY A 144 10.81 10.65 -14.16
CA GLY A 144 9.45 11.03 -13.87
C GLY A 144 8.63 11.02 -15.15
N THR A 145 7.57 10.19 -15.17
CA THR A 145 6.51 10.42 -16.14
C THR A 145 5.71 11.62 -15.68
N ARG A 146 5.06 12.33 -16.61
CA ARG A 146 4.20 13.48 -16.30
C ARG A 146 3.19 13.19 -15.18
N VAL A 147 2.77 11.93 -15.04
CA VAL A 147 1.85 11.44 -14.00
C VAL A 147 2.52 11.45 -12.62
N LEU A 148 3.75 10.95 -12.51
CA LEU A 148 4.49 10.92 -11.24
C LEU A 148 4.88 12.32 -10.78
N ASP A 149 5.24 13.20 -11.71
CA ASP A 149 5.52 14.61 -11.42
C ASP A 149 4.27 15.32 -10.89
N GLN A 150 3.11 15.04 -11.50
CA GLN A 150 1.83 15.59 -11.04
C GLN A 150 1.47 15.12 -9.63
N LEU A 151 1.63 13.82 -9.32
CA LEU A 151 1.38 13.29 -7.97
C LEU A 151 2.32 13.91 -6.94
N SER A 152 3.61 14.06 -7.28
CA SER A 152 4.59 14.71 -6.41
C SER A 152 4.23 16.17 -6.12
N HIS A 153 3.76 16.90 -7.14
CA HIS A 153 3.26 18.26 -6.98
C HIS A 153 2.00 18.32 -6.09
N GLN A 154 1.04 17.42 -6.31
CA GLN A 154 -0.18 17.34 -5.51
C GLN A 154 0.13 17.08 -4.03
N ARG A 155 1.06 16.16 -3.74
CA ARG A 155 1.53 15.94 -2.37
C ARG A 155 2.12 17.19 -1.76
N ALA A 156 3.01 17.89 -2.46
CA ALA A 156 3.63 19.12 -1.96
C ALA A 156 2.58 20.19 -1.62
N VAL A 157 1.57 20.38 -2.48
CA VAL A 157 0.47 21.31 -2.23
C VAL A 157 -0.35 20.89 -1.01
N LYS A 158 -0.71 19.61 -0.89
CA LYS A 158 -1.49 19.10 0.24
C LYS A 158 -0.74 19.20 1.56
N LEU A 159 0.55 18.88 1.58
CA LEU A 159 1.43 19.08 2.74
C LEU A 159 1.47 20.54 3.19
N ALA A 160 1.54 21.47 2.25
CA ALA A 160 1.53 22.90 2.58
C ALA A 160 0.22 23.34 3.26
N LEU A 161 -0.91 22.73 2.92
CA LEU A 161 -2.21 23.03 3.53
C LEU A 161 -2.35 22.52 4.96
N ILE A 162 -1.60 21.49 5.35
CA ILE A 162 -1.64 20.88 6.68
C ILE A 162 -0.38 21.15 7.50
N ARG A 163 0.51 22.04 7.05
CA ARG A 163 1.84 22.26 7.63
C ARG A 163 1.86 22.67 9.11
N ASP A 164 0.78 23.28 9.59
CA ASP A 164 0.63 23.75 10.97
C ASP A 164 -0.35 22.88 11.77
N LYS A 165 -0.71 21.70 11.23
CA LYS A 165 -1.58 20.72 11.87
C LYS A 165 -0.77 19.50 12.24
N MET A 166 -1.16 18.88 13.35
CA MET A 166 -0.67 17.58 13.75
C MET A 166 -1.76 16.53 13.51
N ILE A 167 -1.35 15.34 13.11
CA ILE A 167 -2.21 14.17 12.93
C ILE A 167 -2.11 13.34 14.20
N SER A 168 -3.20 13.29 14.96
CA SER A 168 -3.40 12.41 16.11
C SER A 168 -4.43 11.33 15.76
N ARG A 169 -4.75 10.45 16.71
CA ARG A 169 -5.82 9.45 16.57
C ARG A 169 -7.22 10.03 16.30
N GLU A 170 -7.44 11.32 16.57
CA GLU A 170 -8.74 11.97 16.40
C GLU A 170 -8.99 12.38 14.92
N GLU A 171 -7.94 12.50 14.12
CA GLU A 171 -8.03 12.82 12.70
C GLU A 171 -8.10 11.55 11.84
N THR A 172 -8.99 11.54 10.85
CA THR A 172 -9.08 10.43 9.87
C THR A 172 -7.79 10.21 9.09
N ALA A 173 -6.92 11.22 9.01
CA ALA A 173 -5.61 11.14 8.40
C ALA A 173 -4.67 10.14 9.11
N ALA A 174 -4.95 9.78 10.37
CA ALA A 174 -4.23 8.72 11.07
C ALA A 174 -4.34 7.37 10.36
N PHE A 175 -5.45 7.09 9.65
CA PHE A 175 -5.60 5.86 8.85
C PHE A 175 -4.50 5.71 7.78
N SER A 176 -3.92 6.82 7.33
CA SER A 176 -2.86 6.85 6.32
C SER A 176 -1.61 7.55 6.86
N ALA A 177 -1.23 7.31 8.13
CA ALA A 177 -0.09 7.98 8.75
C ALA A 177 1.22 7.76 7.99
N GLU A 178 1.37 6.63 7.29
CA GLU A 178 2.50 6.31 6.42
C GLU A 178 2.65 7.27 5.22
N MET A 179 1.60 8.03 4.88
CA MET A 179 1.67 9.11 3.88
C MET A 179 2.63 10.24 4.28
N ALA A 180 2.96 10.33 5.57
CA ALA A 180 4.00 11.24 6.07
C ALA A 180 5.33 10.97 5.36
N GLY A 181 5.62 9.71 4.99
CA GLY A 181 6.89 9.34 4.37
C GLY A 181 8.09 9.74 5.23
N HIS A 182 9.27 9.85 4.60
CA HIS A 182 10.50 10.21 5.33
C HIS A 182 10.63 11.71 5.62
N ASP A 183 9.87 12.56 4.94
CA ASP A 183 9.97 14.03 4.96
C ASP A 183 8.80 14.70 5.72
N GLY A 184 7.90 13.89 6.30
CA GLY A 184 6.69 14.36 6.95
C GLY A 184 6.51 13.94 8.40
N TYR A 185 7.45 13.25 9.04
CA TYR A 185 7.27 12.75 10.42
C TYR A 185 6.84 13.83 11.43
N GLN A 186 7.28 15.08 11.23
CA GLN A 186 6.92 16.22 12.06
C GLN A 186 5.43 16.56 12.06
N MET A 187 4.63 16.03 11.11
CA MET A 187 3.18 16.23 11.10
C MET A 187 2.43 15.21 11.97
N LEU A 188 3.11 14.18 12.48
CA LEU A 188 2.50 13.13 13.29
C LEU A 188 2.62 13.49 14.77
N ASP A 189 1.49 13.54 15.48
CA ASP A 189 1.48 13.65 16.94
C ASP A 189 1.74 12.27 17.54
N VAL A 190 3.00 11.84 17.55
CA VAL A 190 3.42 10.49 17.94
C VAL A 190 2.91 10.11 19.34
N ASP A 191 2.81 11.07 20.26
CA ASP A 191 2.34 10.85 21.62
C ASP A 191 0.82 10.59 21.68
N ASN A 192 0.06 11.06 20.68
CA ASN A 192 -1.39 10.89 20.59
C ASN A 192 -1.88 10.11 19.37
N LEU A 193 -0.97 9.53 18.57
CA LEU A 193 -1.31 8.86 17.32
C LEU A 193 -1.87 7.44 17.54
N GLN A 194 -1.40 6.75 18.57
CA GLN A 194 -1.83 5.39 18.88
C GLN A 194 -3.23 5.37 19.54
N GLY A 195 -4.10 4.50 19.05
CA GLY A 195 -5.40 4.21 19.65
C GLY A 195 -5.32 3.22 20.82
N SER A 196 -6.43 3.07 21.56
CA SER A 196 -6.47 2.20 22.75
C SER A 196 -6.26 0.70 22.46
N ASN A 197 -6.49 0.27 21.23
CA ASN A 197 -6.23 -1.10 20.76
C ASN A 197 -4.80 -1.30 20.24
N GLY A 198 -3.93 -0.29 20.34
CA GLY A 198 -2.54 -0.31 19.87
C GLY A 198 -2.35 0.01 18.38
N SER A 199 -3.43 0.12 17.59
CA SER A 199 -3.36 0.47 16.16
C SER A 199 -3.25 1.98 15.94
N ILE A 200 -2.82 2.37 14.74
CA ILE A 200 -2.91 3.73 14.24
C ILE A 200 -4.07 3.77 13.23
N GLY A 201 -5.14 4.48 13.56
CA GLY A 201 -6.32 4.63 12.69
C GLY A 201 -7.00 3.32 12.25
N HIS A 202 -6.78 2.19 12.93
CA HIS A 202 -7.20 0.84 12.49
C HIS A 202 -6.57 0.36 11.16
N SER A 203 -5.51 1.02 10.69
CA SER A 203 -4.77 0.66 9.48
C SER A 203 -3.50 -0.12 9.84
N PRO A 204 -3.26 -1.32 9.27
CA PRO A 204 -2.01 -2.04 9.52
C PRO A 204 -0.78 -1.42 8.85
N SER A 205 -0.95 -0.57 7.83
CA SER A 205 0.16 0.09 7.12
C SER A 205 0.65 1.38 7.79
N ALA A 206 -0.20 2.00 8.61
CA ALA A 206 0.10 3.23 9.36
C ALA A 206 0.95 2.95 10.60
#